data_AF-R5GPS8-F1
#
_entry.id   AF-R5GPS8-F1
#
_cell.length_a   1.000
_cell.length_b   1.000
_cell.length_c   1.000
_cell.angle_alpha   90.00
_cell.angle_beta   90.00
_cell.angle_gamma   90.00
#
_symmetry.space_group_name_H-M   'P 1'
#
loop_
_entity.id
_entity.type
_entity.pdbx_description
1 polymer ?
#
loop_
_entity_poly.entity_id
_entity_poly.type
_entity_poly.pdbx_seq_one_letter_code
_entity_poly.pdbx_strand_id
1 'polypeptide(L)'
;MFGFFKRKTAAPFTGEQCTVDISENGITINGMKLDVLVHLDAAIKLLGTPRSTKYKTDSDCEEFLEETHGKGAVSNRVNYTWDELGIYCYTMNGKVIHCFGFMFANDPELALKHAPDKMFRGTLTINGEPWQQAIKRGENCDIIRVLPLGVYSVTAEYSDPFGGEDPDDGGYNCVEVQLAE
;
A
#
# COMPACT_ATOMS: atom_id res chain seq x y z
N MET A 1 -16.52 7.77 31.94
CA MET A 1 -17.60 7.66 30.94
C MET A 1 -17.08 6.77 29.82
N PHE A 2 -17.91 5.82 29.38
CA PHE A 2 -17.57 4.62 28.59
C PHE A 2 -16.66 4.84 27.38
N GLY A 3 -15.45 4.27 27.42
CA GLY A 3 -14.67 3.97 26.22
C GLY A 3 -14.96 2.54 25.80
N PHE A 4 -15.92 2.33 24.89
CA PHE A 4 -16.08 1.05 24.23
C PHE A 4 -14.76 0.69 23.57
N PHE A 5 -14.05 -0.30 24.14
CA PHE A 5 -13.03 -1.03 23.40
C PHE A 5 -13.74 -1.61 22.18
N LYS A 6 -13.64 -0.95 21.02
CA LYS A 6 -13.94 -1.59 19.74
C LYS A 6 -13.07 -2.83 19.73
N ARG A 7 -13.68 -4.00 19.91
CA ARG A 7 -12.99 -5.28 19.71
C ARG A 7 -12.34 -5.17 18.35
N LYS A 8 -11.00 -5.24 18.29
CA LYS A 8 -10.27 -5.40 17.03
C LYS A 8 -10.85 -6.66 16.40
N THR A 9 -11.68 -6.50 15.39
CA THR A 9 -12.11 -7.65 14.59
C THR A 9 -10.86 -8.07 13.83
N ALA A 10 -10.30 -9.23 14.20
CA ALA A 10 -9.16 -9.79 13.49
C ALA A 10 -9.55 -10.04 12.03
N ALA A 11 -8.56 -10.01 11.14
CA ALA A 11 -8.75 -10.43 9.77
C ALA A 11 -9.34 -11.85 9.74
N PRO A 12 -10.23 -12.16 8.81
CA PRO A 12 -10.81 -13.51 8.71
C PRO A 12 -9.81 -14.56 8.19
N PHE A 13 -8.59 -14.16 7.82
CA PHE A 13 -7.51 -14.99 7.32
C PHE A 13 -6.14 -14.46 7.80
N THR A 14 -5.10 -15.29 7.72
CA THR A 14 -3.71 -14.87 8.03
C THR A 14 -3.01 -14.30 6.78
N GLY A 15 -1.91 -13.55 6.96
CA GLY A 15 -1.14 -13.00 5.84
C GLY A 15 -0.71 -14.05 4.80
N GLU A 16 -0.34 -15.24 5.22
CA GLU A 16 0.06 -16.37 4.35
C GLU A 16 -1.10 -16.94 3.51
N GLN A 17 -2.33 -16.82 4.02
CA GLN A 17 -3.54 -17.25 3.31
C GLN A 17 -4.09 -16.15 2.39
N CYS A 18 -3.47 -14.97 2.37
CA CYS A 18 -3.90 -13.86 1.54
C CYS A 18 -3.44 -14.07 0.10
N THR A 19 -4.37 -14.28 -0.82
CA THR A 19 -4.12 -14.32 -2.25
C THR A 19 -4.66 -13.05 -2.89
N VAL A 20 -3.79 -12.32 -3.58
CA VAL A 20 -4.09 -11.03 -4.18
C VAL A 20 -3.79 -11.08 -5.67
N ASP A 21 -4.72 -10.63 -6.49
CA ASP A 21 -4.50 -10.36 -7.92
C ASP A 21 -4.83 -8.89 -8.22
N ILE A 22 -3.89 -8.18 -8.84
CA ILE A 22 -4.07 -6.81 -9.31
C ILE A 22 -4.33 -6.86 -10.82
N SER A 23 -5.42 -6.26 -11.28
CA SER A 23 -5.80 -6.22 -12.69
C SER A 23 -6.27 -4.82 -13.10
N GLU A 24 -6.45 -4.62 -14.40
CA GLU A 24 -7.09 -3.40 -14.94
C GLU A 24 -8.50 -3.15 -14.36
N ASN A 25 -9.14 -4.19 -13.83
CA ASN A 25 -10.48 -4.14 -13.25
C ASN A 25 -10.47 -3.89 -11.74
N GLY A 26 -9.30 -3.84 -11.09
CA GLY A 26 -9.15 -3.63 -9.65
C GLY A 26 -8.34 -4.74 -8.99
N ILE A 27 -8.38 -4.77 -7.65
CA ILE A 27 -7.67 -5.74 -6.82
C ILE A 27 -8.66 -6.84 -6.41
N THR A 28 -8.28 -8.10 -6.52
CA THR A 28 -9.05 -9.21 -5.95
C THR A 28 -8.27 -9.79 -4.77
N ILE A 29 -8.88 -9.89 -3.59
CA ILE A 29 -8.28 -10.51 -2.40
C ILE A 29 -9.14 -11.72 -2.00
N ASN A 30 -8.53 -12.91 -2.00
CA ASN A 30 -9.20 -14.19 -1.70
C ASN A 30 -10.50 -14.39 -2.50
N GLY A 31 -10.48 -14.00 -3.77
CA GLY A 31 -11.64 -14.07 -4.69
C GLY A 31 -12.67 -12.95 -4.52
N MET A 32 -12.50 -12.03 -3.58
CA MET A 32 -13.36 -10.85 -3.40
C MET A 32 -12.76 -9.62 -4.07
N LYS A 33 -13.55 -8.97 -4.93
CA LYS A 33 -13.14 -7.78 -5.67
C LYS A 33 -13.15 -6.52 -4.78
N LEU A 34 -12.08 -5.75 -4.86
CA LEU A 34 -11.88 -4.41 -4.36
C LEU A 34 -11.50 -3.52 -5.55
N ASP A 35 -12.38 -2.62 -5.96
CA ASP A 35 -11.99 -1.57 -6.91
C ASP A 35 -11.02 -0.61 -6.18
N VAL A 36 -9.96 -0.13 -6.85
CA VAL A 36 -9.13 0.94 -6.28
C VAL A 36 -9.91 2.25 -6.47
N LEU A 37 -10.07 3.05 -5.40
CA LEU A 37 -11.25 3.87 -5.03
C LEU A 37 -12.28 3.17 -4.12
N VAL A 38 -11.92 2.05 -3.49
CA VAL A 38 -12.77 1.42 -2.48
C VAL A 38 -13.02 2.35 -1.30
N HIS A 39 -14.24 2.32 -0.78
CA HIS A 39 -14.54 2.89 0.52
C HIS A 39 -13.80 2.11 1.60
N LEU A 40 -13.12 2.81 2.50
CA LEU A 40 -12.39 2.24 3.62
C LEU A 40 -13.21 1.19 4.39
N ASP A 41 -14.52 1.41 4.54
CA ASP A 41 -15.44 0.47 5.19
C ASP A 41 -15.50 -0.91 4.51
N ALA A 42 -15.40 -0.97 3.18
CA ALA A 42 -15.35 -2.22 2.44
C ALA A 42 -14.03 -2.97 2.69
N ALA A 43 -12.90 -2.26 2.71
CA ALA A 43 -11.62 -2.84 3.09
C ALA A 43 -11.63 -3.35 4.54
N ILE A 44 -12.22 -2.60 5.48
CA ILE A 44 -12.36 -3.03 6.88
C ILE A 44 -13.23 -4.28 7.00
N LYS A 45 -14.32 -4.37 6.24
CA LYS A 45 -15.19 -5.54 6.24
C LYS A 45 -14.46 -6.80 5.75
N LEU A 46 -13.55 -6.64 4.79
CA LEU A 46 -12.81 -7.73 4.18
C LEU A 46 -11.58 -8.15 5.00
N LEU A 47 -10.80 -7.17 5.46
CA LEU A 47 -9.47 -7.36 6.04
C LEU A 47 -9.47 -7.28 7.57
N GLY A 48 -10.61 -6.93 8.19
CA GLY A 48 -10.70 -6.67 9.62
C GLY A 48 -10.34 -5.23 9.98
N THR A 49 -10.15 -4.95 11.26
CA THR A 49 -9.90 -3.58 11.76
C THR A 49 -8.41 -3.20 11.66
N PRO A 50 -8.03 -2.17 10.88
CA PRO A 50 -6.65 -1.71 10.83
C PRO A 50 -6.28 -0.87 12.05
N ARG A 51 -4.97 -0.73 12.30
CA ARG A 51 -4.42 0.39 13.06
C ARG A 51 -4.47 1.64 12.15
N SER A 52 -4.93 2.77 12.68
CA SER A 52 -4.91 4.04 11.94
C SER A 52 -3.96 5.03 12.60
N THR A 53 -3.16 5.71 11.77
CA THR A 53 -2.25 6.76 12.22
C THR A 53 -2.31 7.93 11.24
N LYS A 54 -2.55 9.13 11.76
CA LYS A 54 -2.49 10.35 10.94
C LYS A 54 -1.03 10.57 10.51
N TYR A 55 -0.82 10.75 9.21
CA TYR A 55 0.51 11.10 8.71
C TYR A 55 0.89 12.47 9.27
N LYS A 56 2.14 12.61 9.70
CA LYS A 56 2.67 13.89 10.18
C LYS A 56 4.04 14.08 9.55
N THR A 57 4.12 15.03 8.64
CA THR A 57 5.39 15.53 8.11
C THR A 57 5.85 16.72 8.96
N ASP A 58 7.12 17.13 8.83
CA ASP A 58 7.59 18.39 9.43
C ASP A 58 6.92 19.61 8.75
N SER A 59 6.89 20.74 9.44
CA SER A 59 6.14 21.94 8.98
C SER A 59 6.62 22.48 7.63
N ASP A 60 7.93 22.42 7.39
CA ASP A 60 8.55 23.03 6.22
C ASP A 60 8.27 22.18 4.98
N CYS A 61 8.32 20.85 5.12
CA CYS A 61 7.87 19.93 4.09
C CYS A 61 6.34 19.96 3.92
N GLU A 62 5.56 20.18 5.00
CA GLU A 62 4.11 20.31 4.90
C GLU A 62 3.74 21.47 3.97
N GLU A 63 4.31 22.66 4.19
CA GLU A 63 4.04 23.84 3.37
C GLU A 63 4.37 23.59 1.89
N PHE A 64 5.57 23.09 1.59
CA PHE A 64 5.99 22.78 0.23
C PHE A 64 5.07 21.77 -0.46
N LEU A 65 4.69 20.70 0.23
CA LEU A 65 3.82 19.66 -0.34
C LEU A 65 2.39 20.15 -0.52
N GLU A 66 1.88 20.98 0.39
CA GLU A 66 0.56 21.60 0.29
C GLU A 66 0.49 22.65 -0.83
N GLU A 67 1.57 23.36 -1.11
CA GLU A 67 1.69 24.23 -2.29
C GLU A 67 1.72 23.43 -3.59
N THR A 68 2.43 22.30 -3.59
CA THR A 68 2.62 21.45 -4.79
C THR A 68 1.38 20.63 -5.13
N HIS A 69 0.73 20.04 -4.12
CA HIS A 69 -0.38 19.09 -4.30
C HIS A 69 -1.75 19.67 -3.88
N GLY A 70 -1.78 20.92 -3.42
CA GLY A 70 -2.98 21.64 -3.01
C GLY A 70 -3.31 21.49 -1.53
N LYS A 71 -3.82 22.57 -0.95
CA LYS A 71 -4.09 22.72 0.49
C LYS A 71 -4.97 21.61 1.09
N GLY A 72 -4.51 21.04 2.20
CA GLY A 72 -5.09 19.93 2.93
C GLY A 72 -4.68 18.53 2.42
N ALA A 73 -3.83 18.39 1.41
CA ALA A 73 -3.42 17.10 0.87
C ALA A 73 -2.68 16.28 1.94
N VAL A 74 -1.65 16.86 2.57
CA VAL A 74 -0.85 16.17 3.58
C VAL A 74 -1.55 16.18 4.93
N SER A 75 -2.17 17.30 5.31
CA SER A 75 -2.81 17.44 6.62
C SER A 75 -4.02 16.52 6.80
N ASN A 76 -4.63 15.99 5.74
CA ASN A 76 -5.76 15.07 5.82
C ASN A 76 -5.38 13.59 5.62
N ARG A 77 -4.11 13.30 5.32
CA ARG A 77 -3.65 11.93 5.09
C ARG A 77 -3.75 11.11 6.38
N VAL A 78 -4.50 10.02 6.31
CA VAL A 78 -4.57 8.99 7.36
C VAL A 78 -4.08 7.68 6.77
N ASN A 79 -3.05 7.10 7.36
CA ASN A 79 -2.54 5.78 7.01
C ASN A 79 -3.28 4.72 7.85
N TYR A 80 -3.65 3.62 7.20
CA TYR A 80 -4.29 2.47 7.78
C TYR A 80 -3.42 1.25 7.51
N THR A 81 -3.23 0.44 8.54
CA THR A 81 -2.28 -0.67 8.50
C THR A 81 -2.93 -1.92 9.10
N TRP A 82 -2.95 -3.00 8.34
CA TRP A 82 -3.30 -4.34 8.82
C TRP A 82 -2.01 -5.06 9.17
N ASP A 83 -1.55 -4.83 10.41
CA ASP A 83 -0.23 -5.22 10.90
C ASP A 83 0.09 -6.71 10.65
N GLU A 84 -0.88 -7.60 10.84
CA GLU A 84 -0.72 -9.06 10.67
C GLU A 84 -0.76 -9.53 9.21
N LEU A 85 -1.24 -8.69 8.28
CA LEU A 85 -1.36 -9.02 6.87
C LEU A 85 -0.22 -8.42 6.04
N GLY A 86 0.54 -7.46 6.55
CA GLY A 86 1.50 -6.70 5.74
C GLY A 86 0.86 -5.79 4.70
N ILE A 87 -0.39 -5.39 4.92
CA ILE A 87 -1.17 -4.52 4.02
C ILE A 87 -1.30 -3.15 4.66
N TYR A 88 -1.14 -2.10 3.85
CA TYR A 88 -1.41 -0.73 4.26
C TYR A 88 -2.17 0.03 3.17
N CYS A 89 -2.81 1.12 3.56
CA CYS A 89 -3.39 2.06 2.61
C CYS A 89 -3.41 3.45 3.23
N TYR A 90 -3.66 4.48 2.42
CA TYR A 90 -3.98 5.79 2.98
C TYR A 90 -5.17 6.45 2.28
N THR A 91 -5.84 7.30 3.04
CA THR A 91 -6.96 8.12 2.57
C THR A 91 -6.61 9.58 2.75
N MET A 92 -7.07 10.44 1.84
CA MET A 92 -6.94 11.89 1.95
C MET A 92 -8.17 12.56 2.58
N ASN A 93 -9.23 11.78 2.84
CA ASN A 93 -10.51 12.29 3.37
C ASN A 93 -11.12 11.40 4.47
N GLY A 94 -10.40 10.38 4.93
CA GLY A 94 -10.87 9.41 5.91
C GLY A 94 -11.91 8.40 5.38
N LYS A 95 -12.22 8.40 4.08
CA LYS A 95 -13.32 7.61 3.50
C LYS A 95 -12.93 6.78 2.28
N VAL A 96 -12.18 7.36 1.35
CA VAL A 96 -11.82 6.74 0.07
C VAL A 96 -10.33 6.45 0.07
N ILE A 97 -9.98 5.21 -0.26
CA ILE A 97 -8.59 4.79 -0.39
C ILE A 97 -7.98 5.45 -1.62
N HIS A 98 -6.86 6.14 -1.42
CA HIS A 98 -6.12 6.81 -2.49
C HIS A 98 -4.99 5.92 -3.02
N CYS A 99 -4.31 5.22 -2.13
CA CYS A 99 -3.30 4.22 -2.47
C CYS A 99 -3.45 3.01 -1.54
N PHE A 100 -3.27 1.82 -2.11
CA PHE A 100 -3.34 0.53 -1.43
C PHE A 100 -2.05 -0.25 -1.69
N GLY A 101 -1.38 -0.72 -0.63
CA GLY A 101 -0.05 -1.30 -0.76
C GLY A 101 0.22 -2.53 0.10
N PHE A 102 1.28 -3.23 -0.29
CA PHE A 102 1.78 -4.47 0.31
C PHE A 102 3.25 -4.29 0.66
N MET A 103 3.61 -4.53 1.91
CA MET A 103 4.99 -4.37 2.39
C MET A 103 5.72 -5.72 2.40
N PHE A 104 6.91 -5.77 1.82
CA PHE A 104 7.77 -6.95 1.74
C PHE A 104 8.99 -6.83 2.65
N ALA A 105 9.54 -7.98 3.06
CA ALA A 105 10.66 -8.05 3.99
C ALA A 105 12.01 -7.89 3.27
N ASN A 106 12.34 -6.69 2.79
CA ASN A 106 13.62 -6.46 2.10
C ASN A 106 14.54 -5.42 2.76
N ASP A 107 14.10 -4.75 3.84
CA ASP A 107 15.00 -3.97 4.70
C ASP A 107 14.51 -3.98 6.17
N PRO A 108 15.24 -4.63 7.10
CA PRO A 108 14.90 -4.63 8.52
C PRO A 108 15.21 -3.31 9.25
N GLU A 109 15.96 -2.39 8.65
CA GLU A 109 16.35 -1.11 9.24
C GLU A 109 15.32 0.01 8.98
N LEU A 110 14.45 -0.15 7.98
CA LEU A 110 13.29 0.70 7.72
C LEU A 110 12.17 0.44 8.74
N ALA A 111 12.42 0.75 10.01
CA ALA A 111 11.41 0.82 11.06
C ALA A 111 10.51 2.06 10.83
N LEU A 112 9.76 2.05 9.73
CA LEU A 112 8.81 3.08 9.40
C LEU A 112 7.67 3.01 10.43
N LYS A 113 7.50 4.07 11.21
CA LYS A 113 6.50 4.19 12.29
C LYS A 113 5.06 3.85 11.86
N HIS A 114 4.78 3.90 10.57
CA HIS A 114 3.48 3.66 9.96
C HIS A 114 3.40 2.36 9.14
N ALA A 115 4.50 1.62 9.02
CA ALA A 115 4.52 0.32 8.34
C ALA A 115 3.84 -0.77 9.18
N PRO A 116 3.39 -1.87 8.55
CA PRO A 116 2.90 -3.06 9.24
C PRO A 116 3.93 -3.70 10.17
N ASP A 117 3.48 -4.23 11.32
CA ASP A 117 4.36 -4.99 12.23
C ASP A 117 4.87 -6.30 11.61
N LYS A 118 4.12 -6.88 10.65
CA LYS A 118 4.54 -8.06 9.88
C LYS A 118 4.46 -7.78 8.39
N MET A 119 5.41 -8.35 7.65
CA MET A 119 5.47 -8.23 6.20
C MET A 119 4.48 -9.17 5.52
N PHE A 120 4.05 -8.79 4.33
CA PHE A 120 3.15 -9.57 3.49
C PHE A 120 3.85 -10.87 3.10
N ARG A 121 3.17 -11.99 3.38
CA ARG A 121 3.64 -13.36 3.08
C ARG A 121 2.65 -14.14 2.21
N GLY A 122 1.65 -13.44 1.70
CA GLY A 122 0.66 -14.03 0.81
C GLY A 122 1.16 -14.17 -0.62
N THR A 123 0.26 -14.59 -1.50
CA THR A 123 0.50 -14.63 -2.94
C THR A 123 0.06 -13.32 -3.56
N LEU A 124 0.91 -12.69 -4.37
CA LEU A 124 0.57 -11.49 -5.14
C LEU A 124 0.82 -11.75 -6.64
N THR A 125 -0.21 -11.50 -7.45
CA THR A 125 -0.13 -11.57 -8.91
C THR A 125 -0.60 -10.27 -9.54
N ILE A 126 -0.17 -10.03 -10.78
CA ILE A 126 -0.65 -8.95 -11.64
C ILE A 126 -1.16 -9.62 -12.93
N ASN A 127 -2.45 -9.47 -13.23
CA ASN A 127 -3.14 -10.19 -14.31
C ASN A 127 -2.87 -11.71 -14.29
N GLY A 128 -2.84 -12.32 -13.10
CA GLY A 128 -2.58 -13.75 -12.90
C GLY A 128 -1.13 -14.19 -13.01
N GLU A 129 -0.19 -13.30 -13.32
CA GLU A 129 1.25 -13.58 -13.38
C GLU A 129 1.93 -13.19 -12.05
N PRO A 130 2.99 -13.88 -11.58
CA PRO A 130 3.78 -13.43 -10.44
C PRO A 130 4.21 -11.97 -10.55
N TRP A 131 3.91 -11.16 -9.53
CA TRP A 131 4.04 -9.71 -9.61
C TRP A 131 5.46 -9.22 -9.91
N GLN A 132 6.50 -9.90 -9.41
CA GLN A 132 7.90 -9.53 -9.66
C GLN A 132 8.27 -9.66 -11.14
N GLN A 133 7.65 -10.59 -11.87
CA GLN A 133 7.87 -10.72 -13.31
C GLN A 133 7.12 -9.63 -14.08
N ALA A 134 5.90 -9.34 -13.64
CA ALA A 134 5.06 -8.34 -14.28
C ALA A 134 5.62 -6.91 -14.15
N ILE A 135 6.08 -6.52 -12.95
CA ILE A 135 6.56 -5.16 -12.69
C ILE A 135 7.81 -4.78 -13.49
N LYS A 136 8.63 -5.77 -13.90
CA LYS A 136 9.81 -5.54 -14.76
C LYS A 136 9.46 -4.99 -16.14
N ARG A 137 8.21 -5.11 -16.58
CA ARG A 137 7.71 -4.49 -17.82
C ARG A 137 7.35 -3.02 -17.65
N GLY A 138 7.30 -2.53 -16.43
CA GLY A 138 7.08 -1.12 -16.12
C GLY A 138 8.30 -0.26 -16.41
N GLU A 139 8.07 1.06 -16.45
CA GLU A 139 9.11 2.07 -16.57
C GLU A 139 9.97 2.11 -15.30
N ASN A 140 11.29 2.23 -15.46
CA ASN A 140 12.20 2.41 -14.34
C ASN A 140 12.36 3.91 -14.04
N CYS A 141 12.00 4.34 -12.84
CA CYS A 141 12.01 5.74 -12.40
C CYS A 141 12.97 5.93 -11.21
N ASP A 142 14.18 5.40 -11.35
CA ASP A 142 15.29 5.43 -10.38
C ASP A 142 15.01 4.69 -9.06
N ILE A 143 14.05 5.18 -8.26
CA ILE A 143 13.72 4.64 -6.93
C ILE A 143 12.52 3.66 -6.95
N ILE A 144 11.76 3.67 -8.04
CA ILE A 144 10.57 2.81 -8.23
C ILE A 144 10.52 2.27 -9.65
N ARG A 145 9.80 1.16 -9.85
CA ARG A 145 9.23 0.79 -11.15
C ARG A 145 7.76 1.16 -11.21
N VAL A 146 7.30 1.66 -12.35
CA VAL A 146 5.91 2.07 -12.58
C VAL A 146 5.32 1.27 -13.73
N LEU A 147 4.29 0.48 -13.46
CA LEU A 147 3.54 -0.29 -14.45
C LEU A 147 2.12 0.27 -14.58
N PRO A 148 1.80 0.95 -15.69
CA PRO A 148 0.43 1.32 -16.02
C PRO A 148 -0.44 0.07 -16.25
N LEU A 149 -1.64 0.07 -15.66
CA LEU A 149 -2.58 -1.05 -15.71
C LEU A 149 -4.01 -0.54 -15.80
N GLY A 150 -4.46 -0.23 -17.02
CA GLY A 150 -5.77 0.36 -17.28
C GLY A 150 -5.88 1.75 -16.68
N VAL A 151 -6.82 1.93 -15.73
CA VAL A 151 -7.00 3.19 -14.98
C VAL A 151 -6.11 3.29 -13.73
N TYR A 152 -5.29 2.27 -13.47
CA TYR A 152 -4.42 2.20 -12.32
C TYR A 152 -2.96 2.30 -12.72
N SER A 153 -2.14 2.68 -11.74
CA SER A 153 -0.68 2.56 -11.79
C SER A 153 -0.26 1.65 -10.64
N VAL A 154 0.55 0.64 -10.96
CA VAL A 154 1.19 -0.23 -9.97
C VAL A 154 2.63 0.20 -9.85
N THR A 155 3.06 0.59 -8.66
CA THR A 155 4.44 0.97 -8.38
C THR A 155 5.10 -0.09 -7.50
N ALA A 156 6.40 -0.30 -7.69
CA ALA A 156 7.21 -1.09 -6.76
C ALA A 156 8.48 -0.33 -6.40
N GLU A 157 8.73 -0.17 -5.12
CA GLU A 157 9.89 0.56 -4.60
C GLU A 157 11.07 -0.38 -4.42
N TYR A 158 12.25 0.02 -4.93
CA TYR A 158 13.47 -0.76 -4.74
C TYR A 158 13.90 -0.77 -3.28
N SER A 159 14.45 -1.89 -2.84
CA SER A 159 15.01 -2.03 -1.49
C SER A 159 16.30 -1.26 -1.30
N ASP A 160 17.20 -1.32 -2.28
CA ASP A 160 18.40 -0.52 -2.37
C ASP A 160 18.39 0.28 -3.69
N PRO A 161 17.73 1.46 -3.71
CA PRO A 161 17.66 2.29 -4.90
C PRO A 161 19.03 2.85 -5.35
N PHE A 162 20.09 2.67 -4.55
CA PHE A 162 21.44 3.17 -4.84
C PHE A 162 22.49 2.05 -4.96
N GLY A 163 22.06 0.79 -5.02
CA GLY A 163 22.89 -0.40 -4.88
C GLY A 163 23.78 -0.77 -6.07
N GLY A 164 23.66 -0.11 -7.23
CA GLY A 164 24.53 -0.35 -8.39
C GLY A 164 23.82 -0.31 -9.75
N GLU A 165 24.50 -0.83 -10.79
CA GLU A 165 24.07 -0.73 -12.21
C GLU A 165 22.78 -1.51 -12.56
N ASP A 166 22.30 -2.37 -11.66
CA ASP A 166 21.00 -3.04 -11.78
C ASP A 166 20.34 -3.14 -10.39
N PRO A 167 19.41 -2.23 -10.02
CA PRO A 167 18.74 -2.24 -8.71
C PRO A 167 17.90 -3.50 -8.44
N ASP A 168 17.78 -4.38 -9.44
CA ASP A 168 17.19 -5.72 -9.33
C ASP A 168 17.88 -6.63 -8.29
N ASP A 169 19.15 -6.39 -7.93
CA ASP A 169 19.91 -7.24 -6.98
C ASP A 169 19.44 -7.12 -5.51
N GLY A 170 18.76 -6.03 -5.14
CA GLY A 170 18.22 -5.83 -3.79
C GLY A 170 16.81 -6.40 -3.57
N GLY A 171 16.01 -6.53 -4.64
CA GLY A 171 14.56 -6.75 -4.52
C GLY A 171 13.78 -5.46 -4.22
N TYR A 172 12.54 -5.58 -3.73
CA TYR A 172 11.61 -4.43 -3.58
C TYR A 172 11.02 -4.32 -2.17
N ASN A 173 10.93 -3.13 -1.59
CA ASN A 173 10.34 -2.93 -0.27
C ASN A 173 8.82 -3.03 -0.26
N CYS A 174 8.16 -2.51 -1.29
CA CYS A 174 6.71 -2.50 -1.35
C CYS A 174 6.19 -2.57 -2.78
N VAL A 175 4.90 -2.91 -2.90
CA VAL A 175 4.10 -2.70 -4.10
C VAL A 175 2.89 -1.86 -3.72
N GLU A 176 2.61 -0.82 -4.47
CA GLU A 176 1.46 0.06 -4.29
C GLU A 176 0.61 0.12 -5.54
N VAL A 177 -0.69 0.32 -5.35
CA VAL A 177 -1.67 0.52 -6.42
C VAL A 177 -2.42 1.82 -6.16
N GLN A 178 -2.43 2.68 -7.18
CA GLN A 178 -3.10 3.97 -7.17
C GLN A 178 -3.81 4.22 -8.51
N LEU A 179 -4.67 5.23 -8.58
CA LEU A 179 -5.18 5.69 -9.86
C LEU A 179 -4.04 6.28 -10.69
N ALA A 180 -4.06 6.02 -11.99
CA ALA A 180 -3.21 6.75 -12.92
C ALA A 180 -3.68 8.21 -12.96
N GLU A 181 -2.73 9.15 -12.85
CA GLU A 181 -2.96 10.58 -13.09
C GLU A 181 -3.07 10.90 -14.58
#